data_AF-A0A968M5W7-F1
#
_entry.id   AF-A0A968M5W7-F1
#
_cell.length_a   1.000
_cell.length_b   1.000
_cell.length_c   1.000
_cell.angle_alpha   90.00
_cell.angle_beta   90.00
_cell.angle_gamma   90.00
#
_symmetry.space_group_name_H-M   'P 1'
#
loop_
_entity.id
_entity.type
_entity.pdbx_description
1 polymer ?
#
loop_
_entity_poly.entity_id
_entity_poly.type
_entity_poly.pdbx_seq_one_letter_code
_entity_poly.pdbx_strand_id
1 'polypeptide(L)' 'MRRFSLGITLLIFIALICELAPPDLLFVSGTGLLVAVQVITPAEAFAGFANPEVLTGAAMFVIAA' A
#
# COMPACT_ATOMS: atom_id res chain seq x y z
N MET A 1 9.44 -6.81 -15.07
CA MET A 1 9.24 -6.18 -13.75
C MET A 1 8.43 -4.90 -13.81
N ARG A 2 8.88 -3.83 -14.50
CA ARG A 2 8.17 -2.52 -14.52
C ARG A 2 6.70 -2.56 -14.97
N ARG A 3 6.32 -3.43 -15.90
CA ARG A 3 4.93 -3.63 -16.35
C ARG A 3 4.04 -4.36 -15.31
N PHE A 4 4.63 -5.19 -14.46
CA PHE A 4 3.91 -5.98 -13.45
C PHE A 4 3.47 -5.10 -12.26
N SER A 5 4.36 -4.21 -11.80
CA SER A 5 4.03 -3.23 -10.77
C SER A 5 2.90 -2.28 -11.22
N LEU A 6 2.91 -1.86 -12.49
CA LEU A 6 1.83 -1.06 -13.07
C LEU A 6 0.51 -1.84 -13.09
N GLY A 7 0.53 -3.12 -13.44
CA GLY A 7 -0.67 -3.97 -13.42
C GLY A 7 -1.27 -4.10 -12.02
N ILE A 8 -0.43 -4.33 -11.00
CA ILE A 8 -0.87 -4.39 -9.60
C ILE A 8 -1.42 -3.04 -9.13
N THR A 9 -0.74 -1.94 -9.48
CA THR A 9 -1.20 -0.59 -9.14
C THR A 9 -2.58 -0.33 -9.74
N LEU A 10 -2.77 -0.66 -11.02
CA LEU A 10 -4.06 -0.50 -11.71
C LEU A 10 -5.16 -1.38 -11.08
N LEU A 11 -4.82 -2.61 -10.70
CA LEU A 11 -5.75 -3.53 -10.04
C LEU A 11 -6.20 -2.98 -8.69
N ILE A 12 -5.28 -2.50 -7.85
CA ILE A 12 -5.61 -1.85 -6.57
C ILE A 12 -6.49 -0.61 -6.82
N PHE A 13 -6.17 0.19 -7.84
CA PHE A 13 -6.95 1.38 -8.20
C PHE A 13 -8.39 1.03 -8.57
N ILE A 14 -8.58 -0.02 -9.39
CA ILE A 14 -9.91 -0.52 -9.76
C ILE A 14 -10.62 -1.09 -8.53
N ALA A 15 -9.93 -1.84 -7.67
CA ALA A 15 -10.52 -2.39 -6.45
C ALA A 15 -10.99 -1.30 -5.48
N LEU A 16 -10.28 -0.17 -5.41
CA LEU A 16 -10.68 1.01 -4.65
C LEU A 16 -11.92 1.68 -5.26
N ILE A 17 -11.95 1.87 -6.59
CA ILE A 17 -13.13 2.45 -7.28
C ILE A 17 -14.36 1.56 -7.11
N CYS A 18 -14.19 0.24 -7.13
CA CYS A 18 -15.26 -0.73 -6.93
C CYS A 18 -15.59 -0.98 -5.46
N GLU A 19 -14.90 -0.32 -4.51
CA GLU A 19 -15.10 -0.45 -3.07
C GLU A 19 -15.11 -1.92 -2.59
N LEU A 20 -14.29 -2.76 -3.21
CA LEU A 20 -14.37 -4.23 -3.05
C LEU A 20 -13.92 -4.70 -1.66
N ALA A 21 -13.08 -3.92 -1.00
CA ALA A 21 -12.56 -4.18 0.33
C ALA A 21 -12.09 -2.87 1.00
N PRO A 22 -11.86 -2.87 2.33
CA PRO A 22 -11.28 -1.73 3.02
C PRO A 22 -9.94 -1.33 2.39
N PRO A 23 -9.66 -0.02 2.24
CA PRO A 23 -8.45 0.46 1.58
C PRO A 23 -7.18 -0.07 2.25
N ASP A 24 -7.15 -0.15 3.58
CA ASP A 24 -6.04 -0.70 4.34
C ASP A 24 -5.67 -2.12 3.90
N LEU A 25 -6.69 -2.97 3.71
CA LEU A 25 -6.50 -4.35 3.30
C LEU A 25 -6.02 -4.45 1.84
N LEU A 26 -6.53 -3.59 0.96
CA LEU A 26 -6.11 -3.53 -0.44
C LEU A 26 -4.65 -3.09 -0.59
N PHE A 27 -4.22 -2.07 0.16
CA PHE A 27 -2.83 -1.60 0.11
C PHE A 27 -1.85 -2.61 0.73
N VAL A 28 -2.19 -3.23 1.86
CA VAL A 28 -1.35 -4.26 2.49
C VAL A 28 -1.24 -5.51 1.62
N SER A 29 -2.36 -6.00 1.07
CA SER A 29 -2.34 -7.18 0.19
C SER A 29 -1.62 -6.92 -1.13
N GLY A 30 -1.80 -5.73 -1.73
CA GLY A 30 -1.09 -5.33 -2.94
C GLY A 30 0.42 -5.24 -2.76
N THR A 31 0.86 -4.65 -1.65
CA THR A 31 2.29 -4.56 -1.30
C THR A 31 2.84 -5.96 -0.95
N GLY A 32 2.07 -6.78 -0.25
CA GLY A 32 2.40 -8.16 0.05
C GLY A 32 2.57 -9.02 -1.21
N LEU A 33 1.73 -8.83 -2.23
CA LEU A 33 1.87 -9.47 -3.54
C LEU A 33 3.16 -9.03 -4.24
N LEU A 34 3.52 -7.75 -4.19
CA LEU A 34 4.77 -7.26 -4.76
C LEU A 34 6.00 -7.86 -4.05
N VAL A 35 5.95 -8.03 -2.73
CA VAL A 35 7.01 -8.71 -1.95
C VAL A 35 7.05 -10.21 -2.28
N ALA A 36 5.90 -10.88 -2.36
CA ALA A 36 5.81 -12.31 -2.67
C ALA A 36 6.37 -12.65 -4.06
N VAL A 37 6.14 -11.77 -5.03
CA VAL A 37 6.69 -11.89 -6.41
C VAL A 37 8.13 -11.35 -6.49
N GLN A 38 8.72 -10.93 -5.37
CA GLN A 38 10.07 -10.37 -5.26
C GLN A 38 10.32 -9.17 -6.19
N VAL A 39 9.28 -8.36 -6.40
CA VAL A 39 9.38 -7.10 -7.16
C VAL A 39 10.00 -6.00 -6.29
N ILE A 40 9.69 -6.03 -4.99
CA ILE A 40 10.27 -5.17 -3.96
C ILE A 40 10.71 -6.05 -2.78
N THR A 41 11.69 -5.59 -2.02
CA THR A 41 12.11 -6.25 -0.78
C THR A 41 11.13 -5.94 0.36
N PRO A 42 11.07 -6.78 1.42
CA PRO A 42 10.29 -6.46 2.61
C PRO A 42 10.70 -5.13 3.25
N ALA A 43 11.99 -4.81 3.24
CA ALA A 43 12.52 -3.54 3.76
C ALA A 43 11.99 -2.33 2.97
N GLU A 44 11.92 -2.41 1.64
CA GLU A 44 11.33 -1.37 0.79
C GLU A 44 9.82 -1.23 1.00
N ALA A 45 9.12 -2.36 1.20
CA ALA A 45 7.69 -2.33 1.53
C ALA A 45 7.43 -1.57 2.84
N PHE A 46 8.18 -1.88 3.91
CA PHE A 46 8.05 -1.17 5.19
C PHE A 46 8.50 0.30 5.11
N ALA A 47 9.55 0.60 4.32
CA ALA A 47 9.97 1.98 4.08
C ALA A 47 8.85 2.81 3.41
N GLY A 48 8.06 2.18 2.52
CA GLY A 48 6.90 2.80 1.90
C GLY A 48 5.76 3.12 2.87
N PHE A 49 5.60 2.35 3.96
CA PHE A 49 4.62 2.63 5.03
C PHE A 49 5.14 3.60 6.11
N ALA A 50 6.46 3.76 6.23
CA ALA A 50 7.10 4.63 7.21
C ALA A 50 7.42 6.03 6.66
N ASN A 51 6.78 6.43 5.57
CA ASN A 51 6.98 7.75 4.98
C ASN A 51 6.41 8.86 5.89
N PRO A 52 6.99 10.07 5.85
CA PRO A 52 6.59 11.17 6.74
C PRO A 52 5.10 11.52 6.69
N GLU A 53 4.45 11.31 5.55
CA GLU A 53 3.03 11.60 5.36
C GLU A 53 2.14 10.64 6.16
N VAL A 54 2.45 9.33 6.15
CA VAL A 54 1.73 8.33 6.95
C VAL A 54 1.93 8.59 8.44
N LEU A 55 3.17 8.90 8.85
CA LEU A 55 3.46 9.26 10.24
C LEU A 55 2.70 10.52 10.68
N THR A 56 2.62 11.53 9.82
CA THR A 56 1.87 12.77 10.11
C THR A 56 0.38 12.48 10.23
N GLY A 57 -0.19 11.68 9.33
CA GLY A 57 -1.57 11.23 9.41
C GLY A 57 -1.85 10.47 10.71
N ALA A 58 -0.98 9.53 11.08
CA ALA A 58 -1.07 8.79 12.34
C ALA A 58 -1.01 9.72 13.57
N ALA A 59 -0.13 10.72 13.56
CA ALA A 59 -0.03 11.70 14.64
C ALA A 59 -1.31 12.53 14.81
N MET A 60 -2.01 12.85 13.71
CA MET A 60 -3.30 13.55 13.78
C MET A 60 -4.38 12.72 14.51
N PHE A 61 -4.38 11.39 14.35
CA PHE A 61 -5.28 10.52 15.12
C PHE A 61 -4.95 10.52 16.62
N VAL A 62 -3.68 10.64 17.01
CA VAL A 62 -3.27 10.76 18.42
C VAL A 62 -3.69 12.09 19.01
N ILE A 63 -3.57 13.19 18.26
CA ILE A 63 -3.95 14.54 18.72
C ILE A 63 -5.46 14.68 18.83
N ALA A 64 -6.22 14.00 17.96
CA ALA A 64 -7.68 14.07 17.93
C ALA A 64 -8.38 13.22 19.01
N ALA A 65 -7.68 12.26 19.62
CA ALA A 65 -8.17 11.36 20.66
C ALA A 65 -8.02 11.97 22.06
#